data_AF-D3FA50-F1
#
_entry.id   AF-D3FA50-F1
#
_cell.length_a   1.000
_cell.length_b   1.000
_cell.length_c   1.000
_cell.angle_alpha   90.00
_cell.angle_beta   90.00
_cell.angle_gamma   90.00
#
_symmetry.space_group_name_H-M   'P 1'
#
loop_
_entity.id
_entity.type
_entity.pdbx_description
1 polymer ?
#
loop_
_entity_poly.entity_id
_entity_poly.type
_entity_poly.pdbx_seq_one_letter_code
_entity_poly.pdbx_strand_id
1 'polypeptide(L)'
;MTDEPGILVSAVYQPVYELESGGVIGYEALARGPQGGELERPDALLSAARRAGLVSQVDWECRLAAVSGALDAGLDRSTTLFVNMEPEAVGGTANGDGRAPELWRRAEESLSVAVELPAAALRSQPRELVRAADACRDRGWTVVLDDVGADRDSLAVLPLVAPDAIKLDMRAASAAGSPALADVATAVWAEQERTGAAIVAEGIETEAELEQARGVGATLGQGWLWGRPGDIPDQSAQREAGVASGLHPEQRRSAPSGTPFELLSAARPARTGRVPLLTSMSRHLERAARGIGAGAIVLAGFQDASRFAGRTRERYRKLADEATLVAVLGAGIAAQPARGVHGTDVAEDDPLRREWSVVVLSPHYAAALVGRDRGDDVADRERSFDFVLTHDRELVVAAARSLAVRLS
;
A
#
# COMPACT_ATOMS: atom_id res chain seq x y z
N MET A 1 29.12 18.21 23.60
CA MET A 1 27.71 18.57 23.41
C MET A 1 27.64 19.32 22.10
N THR A 2 27.65 18.59 20.99
CA THR A 2 27.52 19.14 19.65
C THR A 2 26.02 19.23 19.38
N ASP A 3 25.48 20.45 19.39
CA ASP A 3 24.18 20.76 18.78
C ASP A 3 24.33 20.46 17.28
N GLU A 4 23.96 19.25 16.87
CA GLU A 4 23.54 19.08 15.48
C GLU A 4 22.22 19.83 15.33
N PRO A 5 22.06 20.69 14.31
CA PRO A 5 20.82 21.41 14.09
C PRO A 5 19.73 20.39 13.72
N GLY A 6 18.98 19.95 14.73
CA GLY A 6 17.81 19.11 14.55
C GLY A 6 16.79 19.83 13.67
N ILE A 7 16.10 19.06 12.83
CA ILE A 7 15.02 19.61 11.99
C ILE A 7 13.87 20.00 12.92
N LEU A 8 13.55 21.29 12.96
CA LEU A 8 12.38 21.80 13.70
C LEU A 8 11.10 21.41 12.96
N VAL A 9 10.46 20.33 13.42
CA VAL A 9 9.15 19.87 12.95
C VAL A 9 8.14 19.98 14.09
N SER A 10 6.96 20.49 13.79
CA SER A 10 5.77 20.41 14.66
C SER A 10 4.62 19.72 13.94
N ALA A 11 3.54 19.45 14.65
CA ALA A 11 2.33 18.88 14.08
C ALA A 11 1.11 19.73 14.46
N VAL A 12 0.19 19.87 13.52
CA VAL A 12 -1.18 20.33 13.76
C VAL A 12 -2.13 19.21 13.40
N TYR A 13 -3.34 19.24 13.96
CA TYR A 13 -4.25 18.11 13.96
C TYR A 13 -5.57 18.49 13.31
N GLN A 14 -6.05 17.68 12.38
CA GLN A 14 -7.36 17.87 11.77
C GLN A 14 -8.32 16.75 12.24
N PRO A 15 -9.51 17.08 12.74
CA PRO A 15 -10.47 16.08 13.21
C PRO A 15 -11.02 15.24 12.05
N VAL A 16 -11.14 13.94 12.31
CA VAL A 16 -11.85 12.95 11.49
C VAL A 16 -13.16 12.61 12.18
N TYR A 17 -14.26 12.68 11.43
CA TYR A 17 -15.61 12.50 11.95
C TYR A 17 -16.24 11.20 11.48
N GLU A 18 -17.04 10.58 12.35
CA GLU A 18 -18.06 9.62 11.93
C GLU A 18 -19.23 10.39 11.30
N LEU A 19 -19.52 10.11 10.02
CA LEU A 19 -20.45 10.92 9.23
C LEU A 19 -21.91 10.74 9.64
N GLU A 20 -22.25 9.67 10.36
CA GLU A 20 -23.62 9.43 10.84
C GLU A 20 -23.90 10.19 12.14
N SER A 21 -23.04 10.04 13.16
CA SER A 21 -23.22 10.68 14.46
C SER A 21 -22.70 12.12 14.53
N GLY A 22 -21.74 12.48 13.68
CA GLY A 22 -20.98 13.73 13.77
C GLY A 22 -19.94 13.71 14.91
N GLY A 23 -19.67 12.56 15.52
CA GLY A 23 -18.65 12.40 16.55
C GLY A 23 -17.24 12.38 15.96
N VAL A 24 -16.26 12.90 16.70
CA VAL A 24 -14.84 12.81 16.33
C VAL A 24 -14.32 11.42 16.70
N ILE A 25 -13.81 10.68 15.73
CA ILE A 25 -13.20 9.35 15.94
C ILE A 25 -11.68 9.42 16.08
N GLY A 26 -11.10 10.53 15.62
CA GLY A 26 -9.66 10.66 15.49
C GLY A 26 -9.19 12.01 14.99
N TYR A 27 -7.88 12.13 14.91
CA TYR A 27 -7.19 13.31 14.43
C TYR A 27 -6.07 12.90 13.49
N GLU A 28 -6.00 13.50 12.31
CA GLU A 28 -4.85 13.40 11.42
C GLU A 28 -3.79 14.41 11.80
N ALA A 29 -2.58 13.90 12.05
CA ALA A 29 -1.42 14.73 12.31
C ALA A 29 -0.79 15.20 10.99
N LEU A 30 -0.79 16.50 10.80
CA LEU A 30 -0.22 17.18 9.64
C LEU A 30 1.07 17.89 10.05
N ALA A 31 2.19 17.40 9.54
CA ALA A 31 3.50 17.98 9.83
C ALA A 31 3.60 19.44 9.36
N ARG A 32 4.33 20.25 10.13
CA ARG A 32 4.73 21.61 9.81
C ARG A 32 6.23 21.73 10.00
N GLY A 33 6.91 22.19 8.96
CA GLY A 33 8.32 22.59 9.11
C GLY A 33 8.45 23.94 9.82
N PRO A 34 9.62 24.58 9.76
CA PRO A 34 9.87 25.85 10.44
C PRO A 34 8.87 26.93 10.00
N GLN A 35 8.18 27.52 10.98
CA GLN A 35 7.15 28.54 10.78
C GLN A 35 7.70 29.76 10.01
N GLY A 36 6.95 30.22 9.02
CA GLY A 36 7.30 31.36 8.17
C GLY A 36 8.40 31.09 7.14
N GLY A 37 8.87 29.83 7.03
CA GLY A 37 9.88 29.40 6.08
C GLY A 37 9.31 28.71 4.83
N GLU A 38 10.15 28.53 3.81
CA GLU A 38 9.78 27.81 2.58
C GLU A 38 9.42 26.34 2.81
N LEU A 39 9.85 25.77 3.94
CA LEU A 39 9.62 24.39 4.33
C LEU A 39 8.47 24.23 5.34
N GLU A 40 7.71 25.28 5.64
CA GLU A 40 6.59 25.19 6.59
C GLU A 40 5.55 24.14 6.15
N ARG A 41 5.29 24.05 4.84
CA ARG A 41 4.34 23.08 4.29
C ARG A 41 4.97 21.69 4.15
N PRO A 42 4.21 20.62 4.46
CA PRO A 42 4.72 19.24 4.44
C PRO A 42 5.17 18.78 3.05
N ASP A 43 4.47 19.19 1.99
CA ASP A 43 4.83 18.87 0.59
C ASP A 43 6.19 19.47 0.19
N ALA A 44 6.45 20.71 0.60
CA ALA A 44 7.73 21.39 0.38
C ALA A 44 8.85 20.74 1.21
N LEU A 45 8.58 20.42 2.48
CA LEU A 45 9.50 19.75 3.39
C LEU A 45 9.93 18.37 2.85
N LEU A 46 8.97 17.50 2.51
CA LEU A 46 9.24 16.17 1.95
C LEU A 46 9.94 16.26 0.59
N SER A 47 9.57 17.22 -0.25
CA SER A 47 10.25 17.44 -1.54
C SER A 47 11.71 17.85 -1.35
N ALA A 48 12.03 18.67 -0.34
CA ALA A 48 13.40 19.01 0.02
C ALA A 48 14.14 17.79 0.58
N ALA A 49 13.49 17.00 1.43
CA ALA A 49 14.04 15.75 1.99
C ALA A 49 14.42 14.76 0.87
N ARG A 50 13.55 14.57 -0.13
CA ARG A 50 13.82 13.72 -1.31
C ARG A 50 15.05 14.18 -2.09
N ARG A 51 15.19 15.49 -2.33
CA ARG A 51 16.38 16.04 -3.01
C ARG A 51 17.66 15.85 -2.20
N ALA A 52 17.55 15.81 -0.87
CA ALA A 52 18.67 15.62 0.04
C ALA A 52 18.96 14.14 0.38
N GLY A 53 18.09 13.20 -0.02
CA GLY A 53 18.19 11.79 0.40
C GLY A 53 17.92 11.58 1.90
N LEU A 54 17.08 12.43 2.50
CA LEU A 54 16.79 12.47 3.94
C LEU A 54 15.31 12.17 4.27
N VAL A 55 14.58 11.52 3.37
CA VAL A 55 13.14 11.28 3.53
C VAL A 55 12.86 10.48 4.80
N SER A 56 13.57 9.38 5.03
CA SER A 56 13.38 8.53 6.21
C SER A 56 13.60 9.28 7.52
N GLN A 57 14.58 10.19 7.56
CA GLN A 57 14.88 11.01 8.73
C GLN A 57 13.78 12.05 8.97
N VAL A 58 13.35 12.76 7.91
CA VAL A 58 12.30 13.77 8.01
C VAL A 58 10.96 13.13 8.39
N ASP A 59 10.60 12.01 7.75
CA ASP A 59 9.42 11.21 8.10
C ASP A 59 9.42 10.82 9.58
N TRP A 60 10.57 10.36 10.09
CA TRP A 60 10.70 10.01 11.49
C TRP A 60 10.46 11.20 12.43
N GLU A 61 11.05 12.37 12.14
CA GLU A 61 10.81 13.59 12.94
C GLU A 61 9.34 14.03 12.88
N CYS A 62 8.68 13.93 11.73
CA CYS A 62 7.24 14.18 11.60
C CYS A 62 6.41 13.26 12.49
N ARG A 63 6.73 11.95 12.52
CA ARG A 63 6.04 10.97 13.37
C ARG A 63 6.25 11.23 14.86
N LEU A 64 7.47 11.62 15.26
CA LEU A 64 7.73 12.02 16.65
C LEU A 64 6.94 13.26 17.05
N ALA A 65 6.89 14.28 16.18
CA ALA A 65 6.11 15.49 16.45
C ALA A 65 4.61 15.19 16.59
N ALA A 66 4.06 14.32 15.72
CA ALA A 66 2.67 13.87 15.76
C ALA A 66 2.33 13.14 17.07
N VAL A 67 3.17 12.19 17.48
CA VAL A 67 2.95 11.43 18.71
C VAL A 67 3.14 12.30 19.96
N SER A 68 4.16 13.16 19.98
CA SER A 68 4.41 14.04 21.12
C SER A 68 3.23 14.96 21.37
N GLY A 69 2.75 15.68 20.35
CA GLY A 69 1.64 16.60 20.53
C GLY A 69 0.32 15.89 20.88
N ALA A 70 0.09 14.69 20.35
CA ALA A 70 -1.05 13.86 20.74
C ALA A 70 -1.01 13.47 22.23
N LEU A 71 0.15 13.00 22.72
CA LEU A 71 0.32 12.64 24.12
C LEU A 71 0.21 13.86 25.05
N ASP A 72 0.78 15.00 24.65
CA ASP A 72 0.72 16.25 25.43
C ASP A 72 -0.71 16.80 25.52
N ALA A 73 -1.53 16.58 24.48
CA ALA A 73 -2.95 16.89 24.47
C ALA A 73 -3.82 15.88 25.24
N GLY A 74 -3.24 14.80 25.76
CA GLY A 74 -3.94 13.78 26.53
C GLY A 74 -4.81 12.84 25.70
N LEU A 75 -4.47 12.61 24.41
CA LEU A 75 -5.10 11.55 23.62
C LEU A 75 -4.87 10.18 24.28
N ASP A 76 -5.89 9.33 24.21
CA ASP A 76 -5.80 7.94 24.63
C ASP A 76 -6.36 7.01 23.53
N ARG A 77 -6.39 5.71 23.80
CA ARG A 77 -6.81 4.68 22.83
C ARG A 77 -8.26 4.78 22.36
N SER A 78 -9.09 5.62 22.97
CA SER A 78 -10.46 5.86 22.49
C SER A 78 -10.50 6.73 21.23
N THR A 79 -9.44 7.51 20.96
CA THR A 79 -9.31 8.37 19.79
C THR A 79 -8.17 7.89 18.89
N THR A 80 -8.41 7.82 17.59
CA THR A 80 -7.39 7.39 16.63
C THR A 80 -6.48 8.55 16.22
N LEU A 81 -5.17 8.38 16.34
CA LEU A 81 -4.19 9.29 15.76
C LEU A 81 -3.81 8.76 14.36
N PHE A 82 -4.15 9.51 13.32
CA PHE A 82 -3.71 9.21 11.97
C PHE A 82 -2.36 9.86 11.70
N VAL A 83 -1.41 9.09 11.19
CA VAL A 83 -0.02 9.50 10.99
C VAL A 83 0.45 9.09 9.60
N ASN A 84 0.84 10.07 8.80
CA ASN A 84 1.47 9.88 7.52
C ASN A 84 2.81 9.13 7.65
N MET A 85 3.07 8.16 6.75
CA MET A 85 4.33 7.43 6.68
C MET A 85 4.79 7.19 5.24
N GLU A 86 6.02 7.59 4.96
CA GLU A 86 6.71 7.22 3.72
C GLU A 86 7.18 5.74 3.80
N PRO A 87 6.87 4.89 2.81
CA PRO A 87 7.18 3.45 2.89
C PRO A 87 8.65 3.10 3.17
N GLU A 88 9.60 3.85 2.61
CA GLU A 88 11.04 3.67 2.87
C GLU A 88 11.45 3.96 4.33
N ALA A 89 10.62 4.66 5.10
CA ALA A 89 10.91 5.03 6.47
C ALA A 89 10.49 3.99 7.52
N VAL A 90 9.81 2.90 7.12
CA VAL A 90 9.28 1.87 8.05
C VAL A 90 10.38 1.19 8.89
N GLY A 91 11.59 1.07 8.34
CA GLY A 91 12.76 0.50 9.01
C GLY A 91 13.75 1.54 9.54
N GLY A 92 13.46 2.83 9.35
CA GLY A 92 14.34 3.92 9.80
C GLY A 92 14.41 3.98 11.31
N THR A 93 15.60 4.27 11.83
CA THR A 93 15.80 4.60 13.25
C THR A 93 15.99 6.10 13.40
N ALA A 94 15.54 6.64 14.53
CA ALA A 94 15.81 8.01 14.94
C ALA A 94 17.29 8.39 14.82
N ASN A 95 17.56 9.68 14.65
CA ASN A 95 18.88 10.26 14.76
C ASN A 95 19.37 10.18 16.22
N GLY A 96 19.87 9.01 16.65
CA GLY A 96 20.86 8.81 17.73
C GLY A 96 20.65 9.37 19.14
N ASP A 97 19.61 10.17 19.42
CA ASP A 97 19.49 10.96 20.65
C ASP A 97 18.82 10.22 21.82
N GLY A 98 18.29 9.02 21.57
CA GLY A 98 17.68 8.14 22.57
C GLY A 98 16.32 8.58 23.11
N ARG A 99 15.78 9.75 22.69
CA ARG A 99 14.43 10.22 23.11
C ARG A 99 13.32 9.53 22.32
N ALA A 100 13.60 9.24 21.06
CA ALA A 100 12.63 8.66 20.15
C ALA A 100 12.10 7.27 20.57
N PRO A 101 12.92 6.30 21.05
CA PRO A 101 12.40 4.99 21.45
C PRO A 101 11.43 5.06 22.64
N GLU A 102 11.69 5.94 23.62
CA GLU A 102 10.84 6.07 24.79
C GLU A 102 9.50 6.75 24.45
N LEU A 103 9.53 7.80 23.63
CA LEU A 103 8.30 8.44 23.15
C LEU A 103 7.45 7.45 22.35
N TRP A 104 8.08 6.67 21.48
CA TRP A 104 7.39 5.69 20.66
C TRP A 104 6.76 4.57 21.49
N ARG A 105 7.47 4.06 22.49
CA ARG A 105 6.94 3.06 23.43
C ARG A 105 5.71 3.59 24.17
N ARG A 106 5.75 4.83 24.65
CA ARG A 106 4.59 5.49 25.28
C ARG A 106 3.40 5.62 24.31
N ALA A 107 3.68 5.90 23.05
CA ALA A 107 2.68 5.97 21.99
C ALA A 107 1.98 4.62 21.78
N GLU A 108 2.76 3.54 21.64
CA GLU A 108 2.25 2.17 21.46
C GLU A 108 1.38 1.72 22.64
N GLU A 109 1.75 2.12 23.87
CA GLU A 109 0.99 1.85 25.08
C GLU A 109 -0.30 2.69 25.18
N SER A 110 -0.27 3.97 24.80
CA SER A 110 -1.31 4.94 25.16
C SER A 110 -2.24 5.34 24.02
N LEU A 111 -1.82 5.22 22.76
CA LEU A 111 -2.54 5.71 21.59
C LEU A 111 -3.10 4.57 20.74
N SER A 112 -4.20 4.86 20.03
CA SER A 112 -4.60 4.08 18.86
C SER A 112 -4.01 4.76 17.62
N VAL A 113 -3.11 4.08 16.91
CA VAL A 113 -2.40 4.68 15.75
C VAL A 113 -2.91 4.07 14.45
N ALA A 114 -3.26 4.93 13.51
CA ALA A 114 -3.53 4.59 12.12
C ALA A 114 -2.44 5.19 11.25
N VAL A 115 -1.72 4.34 10.50
CA VAL A 115 -0.66 4.79 9.60
C VAL A 115 -1.22 4.96 8.21
N GLU A 116 -1.00 6.13 7.62
CA GLU A 116 -1.41 6.48 6.27
C GLU A 116 -0.25 6.24 5.30
N LEU A 117 -0.45 5.33 4.34
CA LEU A 117 0.53 4.98 3.31
C LEU A 117 0.04 5.51 1.96
N PRO A 118 0.88 6.23 1.20
CA PRO A 118 0.46 6.80 -0.08
C PRO A 118 0.27 5.72 -1.15
N ALA A 119 -0.91 5.68 -1.79
CA ALA A 119 -1.20 4.70 -2.84
C ALA A 119 -0.24 4.81 -4.04
N ALA A 120 0.21 6.02 -4.36
CA ALA A 120 1.14 6.31 -5.44
C ALA A 120 2.51 5.62 -5.29
N ALA A 121 2.89 5.20 -4.07
CA ALA A 121 4.14 4.48 -3.83
C ALA A 121 4.19 3.10 -4.50
N LEU A 122 3.07 2.53 -4.95
CA LEU A 122 3.05 1.24 -5.65
C LEU A 122 4.00 1.22 -6.87
N ARG A 123 4.09 2.32 -7.61
CA ARG A 123 4.90 2.39 -8.83
C ARG A 123 6.38 2.52 -8.53
N SER A 124 6.76 3.30 -7.51
CA SER A 124 8.16 3.62 -7.22
C SER A 124 8.80 2.65 -6.22
N GLN A 125 8.03 2.19 -5.24
CA GLN A 125 8.51 1.44 -4.07
C GLN A 125 7.53 0.32 -3.67
N PRO A 126 7.16 -0.60 -4.59
CA PRO A 126 6.14 -1.63 -4.32
C PRO A 126 6.52 -2.57 -3.17
N ARG A 127 7.82 -2.88 -3.01
CA ARG A 127 8.31 -3.74 -1.92
C ARG A 127 8.14 -3.05 -0.57
N GLU A 128 8.60 -1.81 -0.49
CA GLU A 128 8.62 -1.00 0.72
C GLU A 128 7.19 -0.76 1.17
N LEU A 129 6.27 -0.48 0.25
CA LEU A 129 4.85 -0.29 0.57
C LEU A 129 4.22 -1.53 1.22
N VAL A 130 4.42 -2.72 0.65
CA VAL A 130 3.89 -3.97 1.23
C VAL A 130 4.55 -4.26 2.58
N ARG A 131 5.87 -4.07 2.70
CA ARG A 131 6.61 -4.27 3.96
C ARG A 131 6.20 -3.27 5.03
N ALA A 132 5.92 -2.02 4.66
CA ALA A 132 5.48 -0.98 5.56
C ALA A 132 4.12 -1.34 6.15
N ALA A 133 3.17 -1.74 5.31
CA ALA A 133 1.87 -2.22 5.76
C ALA A 133 1.99 -3.41 6.72
N ASP A 134 2.86 -4.39 6.43
CA ASP A 134 3.05 -5.56 7.30
C ASP A 134 3.71 -5.22 8.63
N ALA A 135 4.74 -4.38 8.62
CA ALA A 135 5.40 -3.92 9.83
C ALA A 135 4.48 -3.06 10.72
N CYS A 136 3.53 -2.31 10.14
CA CYS A 136 2.52 -1.59 10.89
C CYS A 136 1.53 -2.56 11.57
N ARG A 137 1.08 -3.59 10.83
CA ARG A 137 0.20 -4.63 11.39
C ARG A 137 0.85 -5.45 12.48
N ASP A 138 2.13 -5.80 12.33
CA ASP A 138 2.88 -6.53 13.36
C ASP A 138 3.01 -5.73 14.67
N ARG A 139 2.86 -4.40 14.61
CA ARG A 139 2.78 -3.49 15.76
C ARG A 139 1.36 -3.26 16.28
N GLY A 140 0.35 -3.81 15.62
CA GLY A 140 -1.06 -3.62 15.96
C GLY A 140 -1.60 -2.24 15.57
N TRP A 141 -1.01 -1.59 14.56
CA TRP A 141 -1.53 -0.35 14.00
C TRP A 141 -2.51 -0.61 12.86
N THR A 142 -3.47 0.29 12.72
CA THR A 142 -4.40 0.33 11.59
C THR A 142 -3.63 0.82 10.35
N VAL A 143 -3.79 0.14 9.21
CA VAL A 143 -3.20 0.57 7.94
C VAL A 143 -4.24 1.28 7.11
N VAL A 144 -3.96 2.52 6.76
CA VAL A 144 -4.80 3.37 5.91
C VAL A 144 -4.09 3.57 4.59
N LEU A 145 -4.82 3.41 3.49
CA LEU A 145 -4.30 3.72 2.16
C LEU A 145 -4.79 5.11 1.75
N ASP A 146 -3.85 6.01 1.50
CA ASP A 146 -4.08 7.43 1.27
C ASP A 146 -4.08 7.81 -0.21
N ASP A 147 -4.73 8.94 -0.53
CA ASP A 147 -4.90 9.49 -1.89
C ASP A 147 -5.54 8.51 -2.90
N VAL A 148 -6.44 7.64 -2.44
CA VAL A 148 -7.11 6.69 -3.34
C VAL A 148 -8.12 7.42 -4.21
N GLY A 149 -8.06 7.17 -5.52
CA GLY A 149 -8.89 7.81 -6.54
C GLY A 149 -8.31 9.10 -7.12
N ALA A 150 -7.18 9.61 -6.60
CA ALA A 150 -6.47 10.75 -7.18
C ALA A 150 -5.90 10.46 -8.57
N ASP A 151 -5.50 9.20 -8.79
CA ASP A 151 -5.15 8.65 -10.09
C ASP A 151 -5.82 7.27 -10.28
N ARG A 152 -5.89 6.79 -11.52
CA ARG A 152 -6.47 5.47 -11.83
C ARG A 152 -5.66 4.30 -11.26
N ASP A 153 -4.39 4.53 -10.99
CA ASP A 153 -3.43 3.51 -10.58
C ASP A 153 -3.52 3.19 -9.08
N SER A 154 -4.00 4.14 -8.28
CA SER A 154 -4.19 4.05 -6.83
C SER A 154 -5.15 2.92 -6.43
N LEU A 155 -6.06 2.53 -7.33
CA LEU A 155 -6.96 1.40 -7.10
C LEU A 155 -6.25 0.06 -7.21
N ALA A 156 -5.20 -0.04 -8.02
CA ALA A 156 -4.50 -1.30 -8.27
C ALA A 156 -3.83 -1.83 -7.00
N VAL A 157 -3.42 -0.95 -6.08
CA VAL A 157 -2.69 -1.32 -4.87
C VAL A 157 -3.56 -1.92 -3.76
N LEU A 158 -4.88 -1.64 -3.77
CA LEU A 158 -5.83 -2.10 -2.76
C LEU A 158 -5.64 -3.57 -2.36
N PRO A 159 -5.54 -4.54 -3.30
CA PRO A 159 -5.48 -5.94 -2.93
C PRO A 159 -4.09 -6.37 -2.42
N LEU A 160 -3.02 -5.62 -2.77
CA LEU A 160 -1.68 -5.89 -2.27
C LEU A 160 -1.52 -5.39 -0.82
N VAL A 161 -1.97 -4.18 -0.55
CA VAL A 161 -1.89 -3.59 0.80
C VAL A 161 -2.95 -4.19 1.70
N ALA A 162 -4.17 -4.39 1.21
CA ALA A 162 -5.36 -4.81 1.95
C ALA A 162 -5.59 -3.92 3.19
N PRO A 163 -5.86 -2.61 3.01
CA PRO A 163 -5.92 -1.67 4.11
C PRO A 163 -7.13 -1.91 5.03
N ASP A 164 -7.06 -1.36 6.24
CA ASP A 164 -8.15 -1.32 7.22
C ASP A 164 -9.05 -0.09 6.99
N ALA A 165 -8.51 0.98 6.38
CA ALA A 165 -9.30 2.11 5.88
C ALA A 165 -8.75 2.66 4.56
N ILE A 166 -9.64 3.21 3.75
CA ILE A 166 -9.34 3.81 2.44
C ILE A 166 -9.70 5.28 2.52
N LYS A 167 -8.72 6.17 2.34
CA LYS A 167 -8.94 7.61 2.24
C LYS A 167 -9.15 8.02 0.79
N LEU A 168 -10.29 8.65 0.53
CA LEU A 168 -10.71 9.11 -0.79
C LEU A 168 -10.64 10.63 -0.86
N ASP A 169 -9.80 11.15 -1.74
CA ASP A 169 -9.83 12.57 -2.10
C ASP A 169 -11.07 12.82 -2.98
N MET A 170 -12.13 13.37 -2.36
CA MET A 170 -13.39 13.65 -3.05
C MET A 170 -13.25 14.70 -4.14
N ARG A 171 -12.26 15.59 -4.04
CA ARG A 171 -12.01 16.64 -5.05
C ARG A 171 -11.36 16.04 -6.27
N ALA A 172 -10.33 15.21 -6.07
CA ALA A 172 -9.66 14.54 -7.18
C ALA A 172 -10.60 13.57 -7.90
N ALA A 173 -11.37 12.78 -7.13
CA ALA A 173 -12.35 11.86 -7.69
C ALA A 173 -13.47 12.59 -8.45
N SER A 174 -13.97 13.71 -7.93
CA SER A 174 -15.00 14.51 -8.60
C SER A 174 -14.48 15.26 -9.83
N ALA A 175 -13.25 15.79 -9.78
CA ALA A 175 -12.62 16.49 -10.89
C ALA A 175 -12.40 15.58 -12.11
N ALA A 176 -12.21 14.27 -11.89
CA ALA A 176 -12.08 13.28 -12.96
C ALA A 176 -13.41 12.97 -13.69
N GLY A 177 -14.54 13.43 -13.16
CA GLY A 177 -15.88 13.27 -13.73
C GLY A 177 -16.58 11.95 -13.35
N SER A 178 -17.88 11.87 -13.66
CA SER A 178 -18.76 10.80 -13.14
C SER A 178 -18.35 9.36 -13.47
N PRO A 179 -17.81 9.02 -14.66
CA PRO A 179 -17.35 7.66 -14.92
C PRO A 179 -16.15 7.25 -14.05
N ALA A 180 -15.20 8.17 -13.82
CA ALA A 180 -14.04 7.88 -12.99
C ALA A 180 -14.43 7.73 -11.52
N LEU A 181 -15.34 8.58 -11.03
CA LEU A 181 -15.92 8.44 -9.69
C LEU A 181 -16.63 7.08 -9.53
N ALA A 182 -17.36 6.62 -10.54
CA ALA A 182 -18.00 5.30 -10.52
C ALA A 182 -17.00 4.15 -10.50
N ASP A 183 -15.89 4.25 -11.24
CA ASP A 183 -14.80 3.26 -11.21
C ASP A 183 -14.17 3.18 -9.81
N VAL A 184 -13.86 4.34 -9.21
CA VAL A 184 -13.33 4.45 -7.84
C VAL A 184 -14.31 3.85 -6.84
N ALA A 185 -15.57 4.30 -6.84
CA ALA A 185 -16.60 3.81 -5.92
C ALA A 185 -16.77 2.28 -6.04
N THR A 186 -16.84 1.74 -7.27
CA THR A 186 -17.01 0.30 -7.49
C THR A 186 -15.82 -0.51 -6.98
N ALA A 187 -14.59 -0.03 -7.20
CA ALA A 187 -13.37 -0.69 -6.73
C ALA A 187 -13.26 -0.67 -5.20
N VAL A 188 -13.58 0.48 -4.59
CA VAL A 188 -13.54 0.71 -3.15
C VAL A 188 -14.62 -0.13 -2.46
N TRP A 189 -15.86 -0.14 -2.95
CA TRP A 189 -16.92 -1.01 -2.42
C TRP A 189 -16.55 -2.47 -2.50
N ALA A 190 -16.00 -2.91 -3.62
CA ALA A 190 -15.59 -4.30 -3.76
C ALA A 190 -14.49 -4.66 -2.73
N GLU A 191 -13.60 -3.72 -2.38
CA GLU A 191 -12.61 -3.94 -1.32
C GLU A 191 -13.22 -3.89 0.08
N GLN A 192 -14.13 -2.96 0.35
CA GLN A 192 -14.90 -2.89 1.59
C GLN A 192 -15.70 -4.19 1.82
N GLU A 193 -16.42 -4.70 0.83
CA GLU A 193 -17.19 -5.96 0.95
C GLU A 193 -16.30 -7.16 1.27
N ARG A 194 -15.10 -7.19 0.69
CA ARG A 194 -14.13 -8.28 0.92
C ARG A 194 -13.46 -8.22 2.27
N THR A 195 -13.21 -7.01 2.76
CA THR A 195 -12.23 -6.78 3.83
C THR A 195 -12.78 -5.98 4.99
N GLY A 196 -14.00 -5.47 4.95
CA GLY A 196 -14.55 -4.59 5.99
C GLY A 196 -13.87 -3.22 6.10
N ALA A 197 -12.97 -2.85 5.18
CA ALA A 197 -12.22 -1.61 5.24
C ALA A 197 -13.14 -0.38 5.33
N ALA A 198 -12.88 0.51 6.29
CA ALA A 198 -13.63 1.76 6.41
C ALA A 198 -13.32 2.70 5.24
N ILE A 199 -14.29 3.53 4.85
CA ILE A 199 -14.10 4.55 3.81
C ILE A 199 -14.10 5.91 4.50
N VAL A 200 -12.98 6.63 4.35
CA VAL A 200 -12.77 7.97 4.86
C VAL A 200 -12.79 8.93 3.67
N ALA A 201 -13.73 9.87 3.63
CA ALA A 201 -13.78 10.88 2.58
C ALA A 201 -13.09 12.17 3.01
N GLU A 202 -12.16 12.66 2.20
CA GLU A 202 -11.40 13.87 2.46
C GLU A 202 -11.85 15.06 1.60
N GLY A 203 -11.51 16.26 2.07
CA GLY A 203 -11.75 17.50 1.33
C GLY A 203 -13.20 17.95 1.33
N ILE A 204 -13.99 17.54 2.32
CA ILE A 204 -15.41 17.92 2.44
C ILE A 204 -15.54 19.35 2.97
N GLU A 205 -15.96 20.28 2.13
CA GLU A 205 -16.15 21.70 2.47
C GLU A 205 -17.61 22.16 2.34
N THR A 206 -18.45 21.38 1.68
CA THR A 206 -19.86 21.67 1.42
C THR A 206 -20.77 20.48 1.72
N GLU A 207 -22.05 20.75 1.96
CA GLU A 207 -23.05 19.69 2.17
C GLU A 207 -23.22 18.79 0.93
N ALA A 208 -23.01 19.33 -0.27
CA ALA A 208 -23.05 18.56 -1.51
C ALA A 208 -21.89 17.54 -1.59
N GLU A 209 -20.68 17.92 -1.15
CA GLU A 209 -19.55 16.99 -1.06
C GLU A 209 -19.78 15.93 0.02
N LEU A 210 -20.45 16.28 1.12
CA LEU A 210 -20.88 15.31 2.15
C LEU A 210 -21.91 14.31 1.60
N GLU A 211 -22.89 14.77 0.84
CA GLU A 211 -23.86 13.89 0.16
C GLU A 211 -23.15 12.92 -0.80
N GLN A 212 -22.20 13.41 -1.59
CA GLN A 212 -21.39 12.58 -2.48
C GLN A 212 -20.52 11.58 -1.71
N ALA A 213 -19.87 12.00 -0.62
CA ALA A 213 -19.07 11.13 0.24
C ALA A 213 -19.91 9.95 0.78
N ARG A 214 -21.09 10.24 1.32
CA ARG A 214 -22.05 9.19 1.75
C ARG A 214 -22.49 8.32 0.57
N GLY A 215 -22.70 8.92 -0.59
CA GLY A 215 -23.07 8.23 -1.83
C GLY A 215 -22.02 7.21 -2.31
N VAL A 216 -20.73 7.44 -2.03
CA VAL A 216 -19.64 6.47 -2.29
C VAL A 216 -19.37 5.53 -1.10
N GLY A 217 -20.25 5.51 -0.09
CA GLY A 217 -20.16 4.61 1.06
C GLY A 217 -19.24 5.09 2.19
N ALA A 218 -18.79 6.35 2.17
CA ALA A 218 -18.00 6.90 3.26
C ALA A 218 -18.79 6.88 4.57
N THR A 219 -18.21 6.26 5.59
CA THR A 219 -18.71 6.28 6.97
C THR A 219 -17.94 7.26 7.83
N LEU A 220 -16.71 7.60 7.41
CA LEU A 220 -15.84 8.57 8.04
C LEU A 220 -15.55 9.72 7.07
N GLY A 221 -15.20 10.89 7.60
CA GLY A 221 -14.74 11.98 6.74
C GLY A 221 -14.07 13.13 7.45
N GLN A 222 -13.41 13.96 6.65
CA GLN A 222 -12.58 15.07 7.08
C GLN A 222 -12.71 16.23 6.09
N GLY A 223 -12.73 17.45 6.61
CA GLY A 223 -12.72 18.65 5.79
C GLY A 223 -13.13 19.92 6.52
N TRP A 224 -13.03 21.04 5.82
CA TRP A 224 -13.27 22.37 6.42
C TRP A 224 -14.73 22.65 6.75
N LEU A 225 -15.66 21.78 6.31
CA LEU A 225 -17.05 21.83 6.74
C LEU A 225 -17.18 21.74 8.28
N TRP A 226 -16.29 20.98 8.94
CA TRP A 226 -16.33 20.77 10.39
C TRP A 226 -15.13 21.35 11.14
N GLY A 227 -13.94 21.36 10.53
CA GLY A 227 -12.75 21.81 11.23
C GLY A 227 -11.53 21.97 10.33
N ARG A 228 -10.77 23.03 10.59
CA ARG A 228 -9.44 23.22 10.00
C ARG A 228 -8.38 22.56 10.88
N PRO A 229 -7.20 22.22 10.32
CA PRO A 229 -6.07 21.79 11.13
C PRO A 229 -5.72 22.81 12.22
N GLY A 230 -5.51 22.35 13.44
CA GLY A 230 -5.19 23.18 14.60
C GLY A 230 -4.72 22.36 15.79
N ASP A 231 -4.83 22.91 16.99
CA ASP A 231 -4.54 22.16 18.22
C ASP A 231 -5.64 21.14 18.51
N ILE A 232 -5.27 20.04 19.17
CA ILE A 232 -6.25 19.09 19.69
C ILE A 232 -6.97 19.75 20.87
N PRO A 233 -8.32 19.83 20.87
CA PRO A 233 -9.07 20.30 22.03
C PRO A 233 -8.83 19.42 23.27
N ASP A 234 -9.00 20.00 24.46
CA ASP A 234 -8.95 19.25 25.71
C ASP A 234 -10.02 18.13 25.71
N GLN A 235 -9.53 16.88 25.75
CA GLN A 235 -10.31 15.65 25.67
C GLN A 235 -11.29 15.44 26.83
N SER A 236 -11.12 16.16 27.96
CA SER A 236 -12.01 16.06 29.12
C SER A 236 -13.46 16.42 28.79
N ALA A 237 -13.69 17.35 27.86
CA ALA A 237 -15.03 17.77 27.43
C ALA A 237 -15.67 16.85 26.37
N GLN A 238 -14.87 16.13 25.58
CA GLN A 238 -15.39 15.27 24.51
C GLN A 238 -15.87 13.89 25.00
N ARG A 239 -15.31 13.41 26.12
CA ARG A 239 -15.72 12.15 26.76
C ARG A 239 -17.19 12.13 27.20
N GLU A 240 -17.79 13.31 27.47
CA GLU A 240 -19.20 13.45 27.84
C GLU A 240 -20.16 13.37 26.63
N ALA A 241 -19.66 13.57 25.40
CA ALA A 241 -20.47 13.66 24.18
C ALA A 241 -20.66 12.33 23.43
N GLY A 242 -20.11 11.22 23.94
CA GLY A 242 -20.21 9.90 23.29
C GLY A 242 -19.28 9.80 22.09
N VAL A 243 -17.99 9.58 22.35
CA VAL A 243 -16.96 9.35 21.33
C VAL A 243 -17.25 8.02 20.61
N ALA A 244 -17.41 8.08 19.28
CA ALA A 244 -17.47 6.88 18.44
C ALA A 244 -16.13 6.14 18.51
N SER A 245 -16.15 4.81 18.63
CA SER A 245 -14.94 4.02 18.81
C SER A 245 -13.98 4.23 17.64
N GLY A 246 -12.70 4.49 17.95
CA GLY A 246 -11.65 4.62 16.95
C GLY A 246 -11.52 3.40 16.02
N LEU A 247 -10.74 3.56 14.94
CA LEU A 247 -10.45 2.46 14.03
C LEU A 247 -9.66 1.38 14.76
N HIS A 248 -10.18 0.15 14.71
CA HIS A 248 -9.49 -1.02 15.21
C HIS A 248 -8.92 -1.80 14.03
N PRO A 249 -7.64 -2.22 14.11
CA PRO A 249 -7.07 -3.05 13.06
C PRO A 249 -7.84 -4.36 12.99
N GLU A 250 -8.19 -4.80 11.79
CA GLU A 250 -8.64 -6.17 11.65
C GLU A 250 -7.46 -7.11 11.92
N GLN A 251 -7.69 -8.22 12.63
CA GLN A 251 -6.67 -9.24 12.86
C GLN A 251 -6.35 -9.98 11.55
N ARG A 252 -5.54 -9.36 10.69
CA ARG A 252 -5.10 -9.94 9.42
C ARG A 252 -3.81 -10.71 9.64
N ARG A 253 -3.71 -11.85 8.96
CA ARG A 253 -2.56 -12.76 9.08
C ARG A 253 -1.30 -12.08 8.53
N SER A 254 -0.16 -12.32 9.18
CA SER A 254 1.16 -11.91 8.72
C SER A 254 1.44 -12.36 7.29
N ALA A 255 2.39 -11.70 6.63
CA ALA A 255 2.80 -11.97 5.26
C ALA A 255 3.00 -13.48 5.00
N PRO A 256 2.47 -14.02 3.89
CA PRO A 256 2.67 -15.43 3.57
C PRO A 256 4.16 -15.73 3.38
N SER A 257 4.66 -16.75 4.07
CA SER A 257 6.03 -17.24 3.91
C SER A 257 6.09 -18.33 2.83
N GLY A 258 7.11 -18.27 1.98
CA GLY A 258 7.34 -19.22 0.89
C GLY A 258 7.29 -18.61 -0.51
N THR A 259 7.30 -19.47 -1.52
CA THR A 259 7.14 -19.09 -2.93
C THR A 259 5.68 -19.14 -3.38
N PRO A 260 5.34 -18.51 -4.52
CA PRO A 260 4.00 -18.64 -5.10
C PRO A 260 3.55 -20.09 -5.28
N PHE A 261 4.42 -20.98 -5.75
CA PHE A 261 4.05 -22.39 -5.93
C PHE A 261 3.77 -23.09 -4.59
N GLU A 262 4.57 -22.85 -3.55
CA GLU A 262 4.36 -23.45 -2.22
C GLU A 262 3.01 -23.04 -1.64
N LEU A 263 2.70 -21.74 -1.72
CA LEU A 263 1.44 -21.19 -1.22
C LEU A 263 0.23 -21.79 -1.93
N LEU A 264 0.28 -21.88 -3.27
CA LEU A 264 -0.85 -22.35 -4.06
C LEU A 264 -0.99 -23.87 -4.03
N SER A 265 0.10 -24.63 -4.06
CA SER A 265 0.07 -26.09 -4.05
C SER A 265 -0.32 -26.68 -2.69
N ALA A 266 -0.12 -25.92 -1.59
CA ALA A 266 -0.64 -26.30 -0.28
C ALA A 266 -2.18 -26.26 -0.23
N ALA A 267 -2.82 -25.36 -0.99
CA ALA A 267 -4.27 -25.16 -0.98
C ALA A 267 -5.00 -25.84 -2.15
N ARG A 268 -4.31 -26.13 -3.26
CA ARG A 268 -4.88 -26.68 -4.49
C ARG A 268 -3.98 -27.78 -5.05
N PRO A 269 -4.53 -28.89 -5.56
CA PRO A 269 -3.73 -29.96 -6.14
C PRO A 269 -2.99 -29.46 -7.40
N ALA A 270 -1.67 -29.68 -7.44
CA ALA A 270 -0.86 -29.40 -8.61
C ALA A 270 -1.17 -30.40 -9.74
N ARG A 271 -1.04 -29.92 -10.99
CA ARG A 271 -1.18 -30.72 -12.21
C ARG A 271 0.15 -30.73 -12.94
N THR A 272 0.45 -31.78 -13.69
CA THR A 272 1.66 -31.82 -14.52
C THR A 272 1.34 -31.36 -15.94
N GLY A 273 2.18 -30.49 -16.50
CA GLY A 273 2.03 -29.97 -17.86
C GLY A 273 3.37 -29.61 -18.49
N ARG A 274 3.42 -29.65 -19.83
CA ARG A 274 4.63 -29.26 -20.59
C ARG A 274 4.64 -27.76 -20.89
N VAL A 275 5.82 -27.23 -21.15
CA VAL A 275 6.06 -25.81 -21.50
C VAL A 275 5.05 -25.21 -22.50
N PRO A 276 4.65 -25.89 -23.61
CA PRO A 276 3.69 -25.31 -24.55
C PRO A 276 2.32 -24.98 -23.94
N LEU A 277 1.82 -25.81 -23.02
CA LEU A 277 0.55 -25.59 -22.33
C LEU A 277 0.66 -24.39 -21.39
N LEU A 278 1.68 -24.37 -20.53
CA LEU A 278 1.92 -23.28 -19.58
C LEU A 278 2.16 -21.96 -20.32
N THR A 279 2.85 -21.98 -21.46
CA THR A 279 3.03 -20.80 -22.32
C THR A 279 1.70 -20.27 -22.86
N SER A 280 0.79 -21.16 -23.24
CA SER A 280 -0.54 -20.76 -23.74
C SER A 280 -1.37 -20.13 -22.62
N MET A 281 -1.35 -20.74 -21.43
CA MET A 281 -2.02 -20.25 -20.24
C MET A 281 -1.45 -18.91 -19.78
N SER A 282 -0.12 -18.78 -19.67
CA SER A 282 0.53 -17.53 -19.27
C SER A 282 0.17 -16.38 -20.22
N ARG A 283 0.15 -16.65 -21.54
CA ARG A 283 -0.27 -15.67 -22.56
C ARG A 283 -1.75 -15.32 -22.49
N HIS A 284 -2.60 -16.19 -21.96
CA HIS A 284 -4.00 -15.85 -21.71
C HIS A 284 -4.11 -14.84 -20.57
N LEU A 285 -3.41 -15.09 -19.45
CA LEU A 285 -3.37 -14.19 -18.29
C LEU A 285 -2.79 -12.82 -18.67
N GLU A 286 -1.67 -12.79 -19.40
CA GLU A 286 -1.06 -11.55 -19.90
C GLU A 286 -2.02 -10.75 -20.81
N ARG A 287 -2.84 -11.43 -21.64
CA ARG A 287 -3.85 -10.75 -22.46
C ARG A 287 -4.99 -10.19 -21.61
N ALA A 288 -5.41 -10.91 -20.57
CA ALA A 288 -6.40 -10.41 -19.62
C ALA A 288 -5.90 -9.15 -18.91
N ALA A 289 -4.63 -9.13 -18.49
CA ALA A 289 -4.00 -7.94 -17.89
C ALA A 289 -4.06 -6.70 -18.79
N ARG A 290 -3.79 -6.85 -20.10
CA ARG A 290 -3.95 -5.75 -21.07
C ARG A 290 -5.38 -5.25 -21.20
N GLY A 291 -6.34 -6.17 -21.18
CA GLY A 291 -7.76 -5.82 -21.20
C GLY A 291 -8.19 -5.00 -19.98
N ILE A 292 -7.51 -5.17 -18.84
CA ILE A 292 -7.73 -4.40 -17.61
C ILE A 292 -7.03 -3.03 -17.69
N GLY A 293 -5.81 -2.97 -18.23
CA GLY A 293 -5.05 -1.72 -18.36
C GLY A 293 -4.59 -1.16 -17.00
N ALA A 294 -4.83 0.13 -16.76
CA ALA A 294 -4.31 0.88 -15.61
C ALA A 294 -4.87 0.47 -14.23
N GLY A 295 -5.66 -0.60 -14.15
CA GLY A 295 -6.02 -1.24 -12.88
C GLY A 295 -5.22 -2.52 -12.58
N ALA A 296 -4.36 -2.94 -13.50
CA ALA A 296 -3.67 -4.23 -13.42
C ALA A 296 -2.28 -4.12 -12.78
N ILE A 297 -1.98 -5.10 -11.94
CA ILE A 297 -0.64 -5.48 -11.51
C ILE A 297 -0.29 -6.81 -12.17
N VAL A 298 0.90 -6.90 -12.75
CA VAL A 298 1.45 -8.13 -13.31
C VAL A 298 2.79 -8.43 -12.65
N LEU A 299 2.86 -9.53 -11.90
CA LEU A 299 4.10 -10.01 -11.28
C LEU A 299 4.47 -11.35 -11.90
N ALA A 300 5.68 -11.46 -12.43
CA ALA A 300 6.14 -12.68 -13.08
C ALA A 300 7.48 -13.15 -12.52
N GLY A 301 7.58 -14.45 -12.26
CA GLY A 301 8.83 -15.12 -11.91
C GLY A 301 9.30 -15.98 -13.08
N PHE A 302 10.57 -15.87 -13.43
CA PHE A 302 11.26 -16.74 -14.37
C PHE A 302 12.48 -17.35 -13.69
N GLN A 303 12.91 -18.51 -14.18
CA GLN A 303 14.10 -19.17 -13.64
C GLN A 303 15.36 -18.32 -13.80
N ASP A 304 15.53 -17.72 -14.98
CA ASP A 304 16.71 -16.93 -15.34
C ASP A 304 16.42 -15.91 -16.48
N ALA A 305 17.34 -14.98 -16.68
CA ALA A 305 17.23 -13.90 -17.66
C ALA A 305 17.13 -14.37 -19.11
N SER A 306 17.65 -15.55 -19.46
CA SER A 306 17.50 -16.10 -20.83
C SER A 306 16.03 -16.40 -21.16
N ARG A 307 15.21 -16.66 -20.14
CA ARG A 307 13.76 -16.88 -20.26
C ARG A 307 12.98 -15.58 -20.46
N PHE A 308 13.59 -14.45 -20.10
CA PHE A 308 13.08 -13.10 -20.32
C PHE A 308 13.77 -12.39 -21.50
N ALA A 309 13.90 -13.07 -22.64
CA ALA A 309 14.55 -12.52 -23.83
C ALA A 309 13.59 -12.28 -25.00
N GLY A 310 14.04 -11.49 -25.98
CA GLY A 310 13.40 -11.27 -27.29
C GLY A 310 11.90 -10.93 -27.19
N ARG A 311 11.05 -11.84 -27.69
CA ARG A 311 9.60 -11.65 -27.74
C ARG A 311 8.93 -11.59 -26.36
N THR A 312 9.50 -12.21 -25.33
CA THR A 312 8.96 -12.13 -23.97
C THR A 312 9.20 -10.74 -23.39
N ARG A 313 10.44 -10.24 -23.50
CA ARG A 313 10.82 -8.89 -23.09
C ARG A 313 9.92 -7.83 -23.71
N GLU A 314 9.73 -7.89 -25.03
CA GLU A 314 8.86 -6.92 -25.75
C GLU A 314 7.39 -7.02 -25.32
N ARG A 315 6.91 -8.22 -24.97
CA ARG A 315 5.53 -8.42 -24.52
C ARG A 315 5.28 -7.79 -23.15
N TYR A 316 6.25 -7.90 -22.24
CA TYR A 316 6.20 -7.28 -20.91
C TYR A 316 6.40 -5.77 -20.98
N ARG A 317 7.25 -5.27 -21.88
CA ARG A 317 7.34 -3.83 -22.17
C ARG A 317 5.98 -3.25 -22.56
N LYS A 318 5.25 -3.93 -23.45
CA LYS A 318 3.88 -3.51 -23.85
C LYS A 318 2.87 -3.62 -22.71
N LEU A 319 3.02 -4.59 -21.80
CA LEU A 319 2.19 -4.65 -20.59
C LEU A 319 2.45 -3.43 -19.70
N ALA A 320 3.71 -3.03 -19.56
CA ALA A 320 4.10 -1.89 -18.74
C ALA A 320 3.66 -0.54 -19.31
N ASP A 321 3.35 -0.46 -20.61
CA ASP A 321 2.76 0.75 -21.21
C ASP A 321 1.30 0.98 -20.75
N GLU A 322 0.61 -0.08 -20.28
CA GLU A 322 -0.83 -0.06 -19.98
C GLU A 322 -1.14 -0.32 -18.49
N ALA A 323 -0.40 -1.24 -17.86
CA ALA A 323 -0.62 -1.66 -16.47
C ALA A 323 0.04 -0.71 -15.46
N THR A 324 -0.49 -0.70 -14.23
CA THR A 324 0.06 0.11 -13.14
C THR A 324 1.44 -0.36 -12.71
N LEU A 325 1.60 -1.68 -12.56
CA LEU A 325 2.86 -2.28 -12.17
C LEU A 325 3.09 -3.54 -12.98
N VAL A 326 4.27 -3.62 -13.59
CA VAL A 326 4.77 -4.85 -14.22
C VAL A 326 6.13 -5.15 -13.64
N ALA A 327 6.25 -6.26 -12.92
CA ALA A 327 7.50 -6.68 -12.31
C ALA A 327 7.89 -8.10 -12.71
N VAL A 328 9.20 -8.32 -12.83
CA VAL A 328 9.82 -9.55 -13.30
C VAL A 328 10.95 -9.94 -12.36
N LEU A 329 10.90 -11.15 -11.83
CA LEU A 329 11.91 -11.70 -10.94
C LEU A 329 12.59 -12.89 -11.62
N GLY A 330 13.89 -13.06 -11.42
CA GLY A 330 14.63 -14.24 -11.88
C GLY A 330 16.14 -14.07 -11.81
N ALA A 331 16.88 -15.17 -11.94
CA ALA A 331 18.34 -15.13 -11.91
C ALA A 331 18.92 -14.26 -13.04
N GLY A 332 19.74 -13.27 -12.70
CA GLY A 332 20.39 -12.34 -13.62
C GLY A 332 19.45 -11.33 -14.27
N ILE A 333 18.22 -11.15 -13.78
CA ILE A 333 17.31 -10.11 -14.26
C ILE A 333 17.83 -8.73 -13.78
N ALA A 334 18.11 -7.82 -14.73
CA ALA A 334 18.51 -6.46 -14.40
C ALA A 334 17.38 -5.66 -13.75
N ALA A 335 17.71 -4.66 -12.92
CA ALA A 335 16.75 -3.81 -12.20
C ALA A 335 15.67 -3.17 -13.11
N GLN A 336 16.04 -2.86 -14.36
CA GLN A 336 15.13 -2.39 -15.38
C GLN A 336 15.33 -3.20 -16.67
N PRO A 337 14.74 -4.41 -16.77
CA PRO A 337 15.01 -5.31 -17.87
C PRO A 337 14.28 -4.86 -19.13
N ALA A 338 13.25 -4.01 -19.04
CA ALA A 338 12.66 -3.28 -20.16
C ALA A 338 12.07 -1.95 -19.65
N ARG A 339 11.78 -1.02 -20.57
CA ARG A 339 11.11 0.25 -20.23
C ARG A 339 9.80 -0.04 -19.47
N GLY A 340 9.63 0.58 -18.31
CA GLY A 340 8.45 0.45 -17.45
C GLY A 340 8.33 -0.88 -16.69
N VAL A 341 9.25 -1.83 -16.89
CA VAL A 341 9.25 -3.10 -16.17
C VAL A 341 10.23 -3.02 -15.01
N HIS A 342 9.77 -3.35 -13.81
CA HIS A 342 10.61 -3.53 -12.62
C HIS A 342 11.25 -4.92 -12.68
N GLY A 343 12.57 -5.00 -12.58
CA GLY A 343 13.28 -6.27 -12.56
C GLY A 343 13.95 -6.52 -11.23
N THR A 344 14.05 -7.78 -10.83
CA THR A 344 14.78 -8.14 -9.61
C THR A 344 15.58 -9.40 -9.82
N ASP A 345 16.89 -9.31 -9.55
CA ASP A 345 17.76 -10.47 -9.50
C ASP A 345 17.46 -11.28 -8.23
N VAL A 346 17.27 -12.58 -8.42
CA VAL A 346 16.90 -13.51 -7.36
C VAL A 346 18.15 -14.26 -6.92
N ALA A 347 18.40 -14.34 -5.62
CA ALA A 347 19.57 -15.02 -5.05
C ALA A 347 19.68 -16.50 -5.45
N GLU A 348 20.88 -17.07 -5.42
CA GLU A 348 21.16 -18.43 -5.90
C GLU A 348 20.43 -19.53 -5.14
N ASP A 349 20.25 -19.32 -3.85
CA ASP A 349 19.57 -20.21 -2.92
C ASP A 349 18.05 -19.98 -2.83
N ASP A 350 17.51 -18.94 -3.49
CA ASP A 350 16.08 -18.68 -3.44
C ASP A 350 15.31 -19.72 -4.30
N PRO A 351 14.33 -20.44 -3.72
CA PRO A 351 13.55 -21.47 -4.41
C PRO A 351 12.78 -20.94 -5.63
N LEU A 352 12.53 -19.63 -5.73
CA LEU A 352 11.87 -19.00 -6.87
C LEU A 352 12.62 -19.25 -8.20
N ARG A 353 13.94 -19.52 -8.17
CA ARG A 353 14.72 -19.89 -9.37
C ARG A 353 14.24 -21.17 -10.05
N ARG A 354 13.48 -22.02 -9.36
CA ARG A 354 12.89 -23.25 -9.93
C ARG A 354 11.45 -23.03 -10.42
N GLU A 355 10.93 -21.82 -10.30
CA GLU A 355 9.53 -21.53 -10.55
C GLU A 355 9.33 -20.65 -11.78
N TRP A 356 8.20 -20.88 -12.43
CA TRP A 356 7.61 -19.99 -13.40
C TRP A 356 6.27 -19.51 -12.85
N SER A 357 6.19 -18.22 -12.55
CA SER A 357 4.99 -17.59 -12.02
C SER A 357 4.51 -16.48 -12.95
N VAL A 358 3.20 -16.37 -13.16
CA VAL A 358 2.54 -15.21 -13.75
C VAL A 358 1.29 -14.93 -12.92
N VAL A 359 1.30 -13.80 -12.23
CA VAL A 359 0.24 -13.35 -11.33
C VAL A 359 -0.33 -12.05 -11.90
N VAL A 360 -1.65 -12.00 -12.06
CA VAL A 360 -2.39 -10.82 -12.52
C VAL A 360 -3.43 -10.47 -11.47
N LEU A 361 -3.42 -9.23 -11.02
CA LEU A 361 -4.25 -8.73 -9.92
C LEU A 361 -4.81 -7.35 -10.25
N SER A 362 -6.09 -7.14 -9.98
CA SER A 362 -6.78 -5.85 -10.03
C SER A 362 -7.92 -5.84 -9.00
N PRO A 363 -8.64 -4.71 -8.82
CA PRO A 363 -9.81 -4.67 -7.94
C PRO A 363 -10.88 -5.72 -8.25
N HIS A 364 -11.06 -6.07 -9.54
CA HIS A 364 -12.13 -6.97 -10.00
C HIS A 364 -11.64 -8.25 -10.70
N TYR A 365 -10.32 -8.44 -10.82
CA TYR A 365 -9.74 -9.64 -11.45
C TYR A 365 -8.58 -10.18 -10.63
N ALA A 366 -8.50 -11.50 -10.53
CA ALA A 366 -7.40 -12.20 -9.89
C ALA A 366 -7.15 -13.52 -10.62
N ALA A 367 -5.92 -13.74 -11.06
CA ALA A 367 -5.49 -15.02 -11.61
C ALA A 367 -4.00 -15.24 -11.37
N ALA A 368 -3.62 -16.48 -11.05
CA ALA A 368 -2.22 -16.87 -10.92
C ALA A 368 -1.99 -18.21 -11.62
N LEU A 369 -0.96 -18.26 -12.45
CA LEU A 369 -0.36 -19.47 -12.96
C LEU A 369 1.03 -19.60 -12.34
N VAL A 370 1.23 -20.62 -11.52
CA VAL A 370 2.52 -20.90 -10.88
C VAL A 370 2.93 -22.32 -11.19
N GLY A 371 4.18 -22.54 -11.55
CA GLY A 371 4.70 -23.86 -11.86
C GLY A 371 6.11 -24.03 -11.33
N ARG A 372 6.43 -25.24 -10.88
CA ARG A 372 7.76 -25.67 -10.45
C ARG A 372 8.32 -26.65 -11.46
N ASP A 373 9.53 -26.37 -11.94
CA ASP A 373 10.25 -27.23 -12.87
C ASP A 373 10.56 -28.58 -12.19
N ARG A 374 10.32 -29.68 -12.91
CA ARG A 374 10.61 -31.04 -12.43
C ARG A 374 12.08 -31.43 -12.60
N GLY A 375 12.86 -30.63 -13.33
CA GLY A 375 14.29 -30.86 -13.54
C GLY A 375 14.60 -31.95 -14.55
N ASP A 376 13.69 -32.17 -15.51
CA ASP A 376 13.89 -33.14 -16.59
C ASP A 376 15.06 -32.68 -17.49
N ASP A 377 16.06 -33.54 -17.72
CA ASP A 377 17.15 -33.27 -18.65
C ASP A 377 16.70 -33.53 -20.11
N VAL A 378 15.85 -32.64 -20.61
CA VAL A 378 15.22 -32.72 -21.93
C VAL A 378 15.27 -31.37 -22.65
N ALA A 379 14.98 -31.39 -23.95
CA ALA A 379 14.84 -30.16 -24.71
C ALA A 379 13.82 -29.21 -24.05
N ASP A 380 14.05 -27.90 -24.13
CA ASP A 380 13.29 -26.90 -23.37
C ASP A 380 11.76 -27.00 -23.53
N ARG A 381 11.29 -27.33 -24.74
CA ARG A 381 9.86 -27.46 -25.05
C ARG A 381 9.23 -28.74 -24.48
N GLU A 382 10.06 -29.71 -24.12
CA GLU A 382 9.65 -31.00 -23.57
C GLU A 382 9.69 -31.01 -22.04
N ARG A 383 10.35 -30.02 -21.41
CA ARG A 383 10.35 -29.85 -19.95
C ARG A 383 8.94 -29.84 -19.39
N SER A 384 8.77 -30.50 -18.25
CA SER A 384 7.52 -30.58 -17.54
C SER A 384 7.56 -29.83 -16.21
N PHE A 385 6.40 -29.29 -15.84
CA PHE A 385 6.19 -28.52 -14.63
C PHE A 385 5.04 -29.14 -13.86
N ASP A 386 5.17 -29.20 -12.55
CA ASP A 386 4.00 -29.26 -11.69
C ASP A 386 3.48 -27.83 -11.54
N PHE A 387 2.20 -27.59 -11.80
CA PHE A 387 1.64 -26.26 -11.86
C PHE A 387 0.25 -26.16 -11.23
N VAL A 388 -0.07 -24.97 -10.76
CA VAL A 388 -1.39 -24.57 -10.28
C VAL A 388 -1.83 -23.35 -11.08
N LEU A 389 -3.06 -23.41 -11.61
CA LEU A 389 -3.77 -22.26 -12.17
C LEU A 389 -4.98 -22.01 -11.28
N THR A 390 -5.12 -20.81 -10.75
CA THR A 390 -6.23 -20.44 -9.87
C THR A 390 -6.74 -19.03 -10.17
N HIS A 391 -8.05 -18.86 -9.94
CA HIS A 391 -8.75 -17.56 -9.92
C HIS A 391 -9.24 -17.20 -8.50
N ASP A 392 -8.86 -18.01 -7.52
CA ASP A 392 -9.14 -17.76 -6.11
C ASP A 392 -8.37 -16.52 -5.65
N ARG A 393 -9.10 -15.45 -5.32
CA ARG A 393 -8.52 -14.13 -5.06
C ARG A 393 -7.56 -14.15 -3.87
N GLU A 394 -7.91 -14.83 -2.78
CA GLU A 394 -7.06 -14.88 -1.58
C GLU A 394 -5.71 -15.54 -1.89
N LEU A 395 -5.74 -16.66 -2.61
CA LEU A 395 -4.51 -17.35 -3.05
C LEU A 395 -3.69 -16.49 -4.03
N VAL A 396 -4.35 -15.82 -4.97
CA VAL A 396 -3.67 -14.93 -5.93
C VAL A 396 -3.02 -13.75 -5.21
N VAL A 397 -3.70 -13.13 -4.25
CA VAL A 397 -3.14 -12.05 -3.43
C VAL A 397 -1.94 -12.56 -2.62
N ALA A 398 -2.03 -13.74 -2.01
CA ALA A 398 -0.91 -14.33 -1.28
C ALA A 398 0.32 -14.56 -2.18
N ALA A 399 0.12 -15.12 -3.38
CA ALA A 399 1.17 -15.27 -4.37
C ALA A 399 1.76 -13.92 -4.81
N ALA A 400 0.90 -12.94 -5.09
CA ALA A 400 1.32 -11.60 -5.49
C ALA A 400 2.17 -10.93 -4.42
N ARG A 401 1.73 -10.97 -3.16
CA ARG A 401 2.47 -10.41 -2.02
C ARG A 401 3.81 -11.11 -1.82
N SER A 402 3.87 -12.44 -1.98
CA SER A 402 5.15 -13.17 -1.90
C SER A 402 6.17 -12.71 -2.96
N LEU A 403 5.73 -12.31 -4.15
CA LEU A 403 6.59 -11.73 -5.18
C LEU A 403 6.92 -10.27 -4.88
N ALA A 404 5.94 -9.47 -4.45
CA ALA A 404 6.10 -8.05 -4.18
C ALA A 404 7.17 -7.76 -3.12
N VAL A 405 7.21 -8.53 -2.03
CA VAL A 405 8.21 -8.35 -0.96
C VAL A 405 9.64 -8.71 -1.37
N ARG A 406 9.81 -9.35 -2.54
CA ARG A 406 11.10 -9.71 -3.15
C ARG A 406 11.57 -8.73 -4.23
N LEU A 407 10.77 -7.71 -4.57
CA LEU A 407 11.18 -6.70 -5.56
C LEU A 407 12.37 -5.89 -5.05
N SER A 408 13.06 -5.19 -5.95
CA SER A 408 14.27 -4.40 -5.66
C SER A 408 14.02 -2.92 -5.75
#